data_AF-A0A847TWL7-F1
#
_entry.id   AF-A0A847TWL7-F1
#
_cell.length_a   1.000
_cell.length_b   1.000
_cell.length_c   1.000
_cell.angle_alpha   90.00
_cell.angle_beta   90.00
_cell.angle_gamma   90.00
#
_symmetry.space_group_name_H-M   'P 1'
#
loop_
_entity.id
_entity.type
_entity.pdbx_description
1 polymer ?
#
loop_
_entity_poly.entity_id
_entity_poly.type
_entity_poly.pdbx_seq_one_letter_code
_entity_poly.pdbx_strand_id
1 'polypeptide(L)'
;MADLSRLGRRCRSLGEDRAQVILVAAFVMAVTFVMLALVVNSAIFTENLASRGETAGSDDALLVRQSVEQSTGHAIEYANTHNASDTTTLATSLDESVETLSALSGEHHASGGKVVSVAGPTDIENGTRIRDDAPGGSSFENASEGGATSVDWRVAHGIAETRAYRMNVSGVNRTGNFGGPADQFRVRIADSAGATWTMNVTHDSADGTYKIGVEDGAGRQGVCAVDDGVDYFHVDLTAGLVDGTPCPALSFGEGVSEPYEIAYEEGDEVTGNYSLIVGEDATSNGNLPSSSTGDDPYATPAIYAANVTYRYDGAKLRYETTIRVAPGEPR
;
A
#
# COMPACT_ATOMS: atom_id res chain seq x y z
N MET A 1 68.35 -94.67 -9.02
CA MET A 1 68.40 -93.32 -9.61
C MET A 1 67.04 -92.67 -9.41
N ALA A 2 67.03 -91.46 -8.84
CA ALA A 2 65.85 -90.82 -8.26
C ALA A 2 64.75 -90.48 -9.28
N ASP A 3 63.51 -90.70 -8.85
CA ASP A 3 62.24 -90.40 -9.50
C ASP A 3 61.83 -88.95 -9.20
N LEU A 4 61.61 -88.16 -10.26
CA LEU A 4 61.08 -86.79 -10.19
C LEU A 4 59.67 -86.77 -10.80
N SER A 5 58.75 -87.37 -10.05
CA SER A 5 57.36 -86.95 -10.08
C SER A 5 57.21 -85.58 -9.41
N ARG A 6 56.20 -84.83 -9.86
CA ARG A 6 55.58 -83.65 -9.20
C ARG A 6 56.29 -82.33 -9.40
N LEU A 7 55.73 -81.50 -10.28
CA LEU A 7 55.63 -80.04 -10.10
C LEU A 7 54.66 -79.35 -11.06
N GLY A 8 54.11 -80.04 -12.07
CA GLY A 8 53.29 -79.38 -13.11
C GLY A 8 51.78 -79.28 -12.90
N ARG A 9 51.21 -79.67 -11.75
CA ARG A 9 49.73 -79.90 -11.66
C ARG A 9 49.01 -79.30 -10.44
N ARG A 10 49.39 -78.10 -9.98
CA ARG A 10 48.74 -77.45 -8.81
C ARG A 10 48.51 -75.92 -8.87
N CYS A 11 48.54 -75.27 -10.04
CA CYS A 11 48.24 -73.83 -10.13
C CYS A 11 47.14 -73.49 -11.15
N ARG A 12 45.99 -74.18 -11.11
CA ARG A 12 44.82 -73.78 -11.90
C ARG A 12 43.48 -73.76 -11.17
N SER A 13 43.43 -73.89 -9.84
CA SER A 13 42.15 -73.81 -9.10
C SER A 13 42.18 -72.97 -7.81
N LEU A 14 43.14 -72.04 -7.66
CA LEU A 14 43.19 -71.09 -6.53
C LEU A 14 43.04 -69.62 -6.95
N GLY A 15 42.91 -69.37 -8.27
CA GLY A 15 42.65 -68.03 -8.83
C GLY A 15 41.17 -67.76 -9.13
N GLU A 16 40.40 -68.79 -9.48
CA GLU A 16 38.98 -68.66 -9.86
C GLU A 16 38.09 -68.32 -8.66
N ASP A 17 38.28 -68.94 -7.49
CA ASP A 17 37.46 -68.66 -6.30
C ASP A 17 37.65 -67.24 -5.74
N ARG A 18 38.87 -66.67 -5.84
CA ARG A 18 39.13 -65.28 -5.38
C ARG A 18 38.62 -64.24 -6.38
N ALA A 19 38.74 -64.50 -7.67
CA ALA A 19 38.17 -63.63 -8.70
C ALA A 19 36.64 -63.61 -8.64
N GLN A 20 36.01 -64.76 -8.34
CA GLN A 20 34.57 -64.88 -8.19
C GLN A 20 34.05 -64.15 -6.93
N VAL A 21 34.77 -64.23 -5.80
CA VAL A 21 34.41 -63.47 -4.58
C VAL A 21 34.52 -61.95 -4.79
N ILE A 22 35.52 -61.48 -5.55
CA ILE A 22 35.65 -60.05 -5.90
C ILE A 22 34.49 -59.60 -6.79
N LEU A 23 34.06 -60.43 -7.74
CA LEU A 23 32.95 -60.11 -8.65
C LEU A 23 31.60 -60.04 -7.92
N VAL A 24 31.35 -60.98 -7.00
CA VAL A 24 30.16 -60.95 -6.14
C VAL A 24 30.18 -59.75 -5.20
N ALA A 25 31.32 -59.45 -4.57
CA ALA A 25 31.45 -58.28 -3.71
C ALA A 25 31.25 -56.96 -4.48
N ALA A 26 31.80 -56.85 -5.70
CA ALA A 26 31.60 -55.69 -6.57
C ALA A 26 30.14 -55.54 -7.00
N PHE A 27 29.45 -56.64 -7.31
CA PHE A 27 28.04 -56.62 -7.68
C PHE A 27 27.15 -56.19 -6.50
N VAL A 28 27.38 -56.74 -5.30
CA VAL A 28 26.66 -56.33 -4.10
C VAL A 28 26.88 -54.84 -3.81
N MET A 29 28.11 -54.34 -3.91
CA MET A 29 28.39 -52.91 -3.77
C MET A 29 27.64 -52.06 -4.80
N ALA A 30 27.66 -52.46 -6.07
CA ALA A 30 26.93 -51.76 -7.14
C ALA A 30 25.42 -51.69 -6.85
N VAL A 31 24.82 -52.82 -6.44
CA VAL A 31 23.40 -52.87 -6.08
C VAL A 31 23.10 -52.00 -4.86
N THR A 32 23.96 -51.99 -3.83
CA THR A 32 23.78 -51.11 -2.66
C THR A 32 23.88 -49.63 -3.03
N PHE A 33 24.76 -49.25 -3.96
CA PHE A 33 24.85 -47.87 -4.43
C PHE A 33 23.62 -47.46 -5.23
N VAL A 34 23.09 -48.36 -6.06
CA VAL A 34 21.84 -48.10 -6.81
C VAL A 34 20.67 -47.97 -5.84
N MET A 35 20.52 -48.86 -4.86
CA MET A 35 19.48 -48.74 -3.84
C MET A 35 19.64 -47.47 -3.00
N LEU A 36 20.87 -47.13 -2.58
CA LEU A 36 21.15 -45.89 -1.86
C LEU A 36 20.78 -44.68 -2.71
N ALA A 37 21.14 -44.66 -3.99
CA ALA A 37 20.78 -43.58 -4.91
C ALA A 37 19.26 -43.48 -5.09
N LEU A 38 18.54 -44.61 -5.19
CA LEU A 38 17.09 -44.62 -5.28
C LEU A 38 16.43 -44.10 -4.00
N VAL A 39 16.94 -44.48 -2.82
CA VAL A 39 16.43 -44.02 -1.53
C VAL A 39 16.73 -42.53 -1.34
N VAL A 40 17.94 -42.08 -1.66
CA VAL A 40 18.33 -40.66 -1.60
C VAL A 40 17.50 -39.84 -2.57
N ASN A 41 17.33 -40.29 -3.81
CA ASN A 41 16.49 -39.58 -4.79
C ASN A 41 15.01 -39.56 -4.36
N SER A 42 14.51 -40.62 -3.73
CA SER A 42 13.13 -40.67 -3.21
C SER A 42 12.93 -39.79 -1.96
N ALA A 43 13.90 -39.79 -1.06
CA ALA A 43 13.89 -38.94 0.14
C ALA A 43 13.97 -37.47 -0.25
N ILE A 44 14.87 -37.10 -1.17
CA ILE A 44 14.98 -35.74 -1.72
C ILE A 44 13.68 -35.34 -2.42
N PHE A 45 13.03 -36.24 -3.16
CA PHE A 45 11.75 -35.93 -3.81
C PHE A 45 10.62 -35.69 -2.79
N THR A 46 10.59 -36.47 -1.71
CA THR A 46 9.60 -36.35 -0.63
C THR A 46 9.83 -35.09 0.21
N GLU A 47 11.08 -34.79 0.54
CA GLU A 47 11.49 -33.60 1.30
C GLU A 47 11.25 -32.31 0.49
N ASN A 48 11.53 -32.33 -0.81
CA ASN A 48 11.20 -31.22 -1.70
C ASN A 48 9.69 -30.99 -1.84
N LEU A 49 8.87 -32.04 -1.83
CA LEU A 49 7.40 -31.90 -1.90
C LEU A 49 6.80 -31.39 -0.57
N ALA A 50 7.34 -31.86 0.56
CA ALA A 50 6.90 -31.43 1.88
C ALA A 50 7.23 -29.96 2.15
N SER A 51 8.48 -29.54 1.87
CA SER A 51 8.95 -28.16 2.06
C SER A 51 8.23 -27.17 1.13
N ARG A 52 8.09 -27.50 -0.16
CA ARG A 52 7.37 -26.63 -1.12
C ARG A 52 5.89 -26.47 -0.78
N GLY A 53 5.26 -27.48 -0.19
CA GLY A 53 3.86 -27.42 0.22
C GLY A 53 3.61 -26.62 1.51
N GLU A 54 4.64 -26.38 2.33
CA GLU A 54 4.56 -25.55 3.53
C GLU A 54 4.77 -24.07 3.18
N THR A 55 5.78 -23.76 2.35
CA THR A 55 6.01 -22.39 1.85
C THR A 55 4.88 -21.90 0.94
N ALA A 56 4.37 -22.74 0.03
CA ALA A 56 3.30 -22.33 -0.88
C ALA A 56 1.96 -21.99 -0.18
N GLY A 57 1.69 -22.57 1.00
CA GLY A 57 0.48 -22.26 1.77
C GLY A 57 0.57 -20.91 2.49
N SER A 58 1.77 -20.53 2.95
CA SER A 58 2.03 -19.25 3.63
C SER A 58 2.03 -18.08 2.65
N ASP A 59 2.69 -18.23 1.49
CA ASP A 59 2.73 -17.17 0.48
C ASP A 59 1.33 -16.86 -0.07
N ASP A 60 0.52 -17.90 -0.28
CA ASP A 60 -0.87 -17.76 -0.73
C ASP A 60 -1.74 -17.04 0.31
N ALA A 61 -1.60 -17.37 1.60
CA ALA A 61 -2.34 -16.69 2.68
C ALA A 61 -1.97 -15.20 2.77
N LEU A 62 -0.71 -14.84 2.54
CA LEU A 62 -0.27 -13.44 2.51
C LEU A 62 -0.80 -12.69 1.28
N LEU A 63 -0.79 -13.32 0.10
CA LEU A 63 -1.35 -12.73 -1.12
C LEU A 63 -2.86 -12.49 -1.00
N VAL A 64 -3.60 -13.48 -0.48
CA VAL A 64 -5.05 -13.33 -0.25
C VAL A 64 -5.31 -12.27 0.83
N ARG A 65 -4.52 -12.23 1.91
CA ARG A 65 -4.62 -11.15 2.91
C ARG A 65 -4.47 -9.77 2.28
N GLN A 66 -3.46 -9.56 1.44
CA GLN A 66 -3.26 -8.28 0.73
C GLN A 66 -4.43 -7.96 -0.19
N SER A 67 -4.99 -8.96 -0.88
CA SER A 67 -6.18 -8.78 -1.72
C SER A 67 -7.42 -8.39 -0.90
N VAL A 68 -7.60 -8.95 0.30
CA VAL A 68 -8.69 -8.59 1.22
C VAL A 68 -8.51 -7.16 1.70
N GLU A 69 -7.31 -6.78 2.13
CA GLU A 69 -6.99 -5.41 2.55
C GLU A 69 -7.29 -4.39 1.45
N GLN A 70 -6.87 -4.65 0.21
CA GLN A 70 -7.16 -3.79 -0.95
C GLN A 70 -8.66 -3.73 -1.27
N SER A 71 -9.35 -4.87 -1.26
CA SER A 71 -10.78 -4.94 -1.56
C SER A 71 -11.63 -4.20 -0.52
N THR A 72 -11.29 -4.36 0.77
CA THR A 72 -11.90 -3.59 1.85
C THR A 72 -11.56 -2.09 1.72
N GLY A 73 -10.34 -1.75 1.32
CA GLY A 73 -9.94 -0.37 1.04
C GLY A 73 -10.82 0.27 -0.04
N HIS A 74 -11.07 -0.43 -1.14
CA HIS A 74 -11.98 0.02 -2.19
C HIS A 74 -13.44 0.11 -1.73
N ALA A 75 -13.90 -0.80 -0.86
CA ALA A 75 -15.23 -0.70 -0.27
C ALA A 75 -15.39 0.58 0.59
N ILE A 76 -14.34 0.94 1.36
CA ILE A 76 -14.30 2.20 2.12
C ILE A 76 -14.34 3.40 1.17
N GLU A 77 -13.51 3.41 0.11
CA GLU A 77 -13.50 4.49 -0.89
C GLU A 77 -14.86 4.66 -1.59
N TYR A 78 -15.51 3.54 -1.91
CA TYR A 78 -16.84 3.51 -2.52
C TYR A 78 -17.89 4.12 -1.60
N ALA A 79 -17.94 3.68 -0.34
CA ALA A 79 -18.87 4.20 0.67
C ALA A 79 -18.67 5.71 0.86
N ASN A 80 -17.42 6.16 1.01
CA ASN A 80 -17.06 7.58 1.17
C ASN A 80 -17.37 8.45 -0.06
N THR A 81 -17.62 7.85 -1.22
CA THR A 81 -17.94 8.58 -2.45
C THR A 81 -19.43 8.60 -2.75
N HIS A 82 -20.13 7.50 -2.50
CA HIS A 82 -21.52 7.33 -2.91
C HIS A 82 -22.54 7.36 -1.76
N ASN A 83 -22.09 7.09 -0.52
CA ASN A 83 -22.94 6.88 0.65
C ASN A 83 -22.60 7.82 1.82
N ALA A 84 -21.99 8.96 1.52
CA ALA A 84 -21.45 9.93 2.48
C ALA A 84 -22.50 10.87 3.12
N SER A 85 -23.74 10.40 3.32
CA SER A 85 -24.79 11.22 3.95
C SER A 85 -24.61 11.35 5.45
N ASP A 86 -24.23 10.25 6.11
CA ASP A 86 -24.08 10.13 7.55
C ASP A 86 -23.26 8.87 7.88
N THR A 87 -22.77 8.79 9.11
CA THR A 87 -21.91 7.69 9.56
C THR A 87 -22.63 6.35 9.61
N THR A 88 -23.95 6.31 9.79
CA THR A 88 -24.72 5.05 9.83
C THR A 88 -24.88 4.46 8.43
N THR A 89 -25.21 5.30 7.45
CA THR A 89 -25.31 4.91 6.03
C THR A 89 -23.97 4.43 5.50
N LEU A 90 -22.88 5.10 5.87
CA LEU A 90 -21.51 4.67 5.55
C LEU A 90 -21.18 3.30 6.13
N ALA A 91 -21.41 3.10 7.44
CA ALA A 91 -21.14 1.84 8.11
C ALA A 91 -21.94 0.67 7.49
N THR A 92 -23.22 0.91 7.18
CA THR A 92 -24.10 -0.08 6.54
C THR A 92 -23.58 -0.45 5.14
N SER A 93 -23.19 0.54 4.33
CA SER A 93 -22.62 0.29 3.00
C SER A 93 -21.32 -0.52 3.06
N LEU A 94 -20.47 -0.28 4.07
CA LEU A 94 -19.23 -1.03 4.24
C LEU A 94 -19.52 -2.47 4.66
N ASP A 95 -20.45 -2.67 5.60
CA ASP A 95 -20.89 -3.99 6.05
C ASP A 95 -21.40 -4.86 4.90
N GLU A 96 -22.34 -4.34 4.08
CA GLU A 96 -22.86 -5.02 2.89
C GLU A 96 -21.76 -5.36 1.87
N SER A 97 -20.77 -4.47 1.72
CA SER A 97 -19.63 -4.68 0.82
C SER A 97 -18.69 -5.78 1.32
N VAL A 98 -18.43 -5.84 2.63
CA VAL A 98 -17.59 -6.87 3.26
C VAL A 98 -18.31 -8.24 3.25
N GLU A 99 -19.62 -8.27 3.47
CA GLU A 99 -20.41 -9.51 3.31
C GLU A 99 -20.34 -10.05 1.88
N THR A 100 -20.48 -9.17 0.88
CA THR A 100 -20.34 -9.54 -0.53
C THR A 100 -18.94 -10.05 -0.85
N LEU A 101 -17.90 -9.38 -0.35
CA LEU A 101 -16.51 -9.81 -0.50
C LEU A 101 -16.28 -11.19 0.11
N SER A 102 -16.84 -11.45 1.30
CA SER A 102 -16.73 -12.73 2.00
C SER A 102 -17.40 -13.86 1.22
N ALA A 103 -18.60 -13.62 0.67
CA ALA A 103 -19.32 -14.61 -0.15
C ALA A 103 -18.55 -14.97 -1.44
N LEU A 104 -18.06 -13.96 -2.17
CA LEU A 104 -17.29 -14.15 -3.40
C LEU A 104 -15.95 -14.85 -3.13
N SER A 105 -15.25 -14.45 -2.08
CA SER A 105 -13.98 -15.08 -1.67
C SER A 105 -14.18 -16.55 -1.28
N GLY A 106 -15.25 -16.84 -0.53
CA GLY A 106 -15.61 -18.20 -0.16
C GLY A 106 -15.86 -19.10 -1.37
N GLU A 107 -16.65 -18.63 -2.34
CA GLU A 107 -16.96 -19.40 -3.55
C GLU A 107 -15.73 -19.63 -4.44
N HIS A 108 -14.91 -18.59 -4.66
CA HIS A 108 -13.70 -18.70 -5.47
C HIS A 108 -12.68 -19.67 -4.87
N HIS A 109 -12.43 -19.59 -3.57
CA HIS A 109 -11.39 -20.41 -2.93
C HIS A 109 -11.85 -21.85 -2.61
N ALA A 110 -13.16 -22.08 -2.44
CA ALA A 110 -13.71 -23.42 -2.25
C ALA A 110 -13.37 -24.36 -3.41
N SER A 111 -13.33 -23.86 -4.65
CA SER A 111 -12.94 -24.63 -5.84
C SER A 111 -11.50 -25.17 -5.76
N GLY A 112 -10.63 -24.51 -5.00
CA GLY A 112 -9.24 -24.88 -4.76
C GLY A 112 -9.01 -25.70 -3.48
N GLY A 113 -10.07 -26.11 -2.78
CA GLY A 113 -9.99 -26.84 -1.51
C GLY A 113 -9.52 -25.99 -0.33
N LYS A 114 -9.74 -24.67 -0.41
CA LYS A 114 -9.40 -23.68 0.62
C LYS A 114 -10.67 -22.96 1.05
N VAL A 115 -10.74 -22.51 2.29
CA VAL A 115 -11.83 -21.65 2.76
C VAL A 115 -11.24 -20.32 3.17
N VAL A 116 -11.72 -19.26 2.54
CA VAL A 116 -11.41 -17.88 2.90
C VAL A 116 -12.70 -17.23 3.36
N SER A 117 -12.66 -16.61 4.53
CA SER A 117 -13.77 -15.84 5.05
C SER A 117 -13.27 -14.50 5.57
N VAL A 118 -14.06 -13.46 5.29
CA VAL A 118 -13.86 -12.12 5.85
C VAL A 118 -15.05 -11.84 6.76
N ALA A 119 -14.79 -11.32 7.96
CA ALA A 119 -15.81 -10.92 8.93
C ALA A 119 -15.58 -9.48 9.40
N GLY A 120 -16.64 -8.81 9.83
CA GLY A 120 -16.65 -7.38 10.12
C GLY A 120 -17.41 -6.60 9.04
N PRO A 121 -17.27 -5.27 8.98
CA PRO A 121 -16.27 -4.44 9.68
C PRO A 121 -16.51 -4.33 11.21
N THR A 122 -15.43 -4.17 11.97
CA THR A 122 -15.44 -3.76 13.39
C THR A 122 -14.59 -2.50 13.56
N ASP A 123 -14.69 -1.83 14.71
CA ASP A 123 -13.90 -0.64 15.05
C ASP A 123 -13.85 0.39 13.92
N ILE A 124 -15.03 0.76 13.39
CA ILE A 124 -15.12 1.77 12.33
C ILE A 124 -14.73 3.12 12.93
N GLU A 125 -13.60 3.65 12.47
CA GLU A 125 -13.10 4.97 12.80
C GLU A 125 -13.76 5.98 11.86
N ASN A 126 -14.49 6.95 12.43
CA ASN A 126 -15.13 8.00 11.64
C ASN A 126 -14.12 9.10 11.27
N GLY A 127 -14.39 9.78 10.17
CA GLY A 127 -13.62 10.93 9.73
C GLY A 127 -14.47 11.88 8.91
N THR A 128 -13.81 12.92 8.40
CA THR A 128 -14.42 13.93 7.54
C THR A 128 -13.67 13.94 6.22
N ARG A 129 -14.39 13.79 5.11
CA ARG A 129 -13.86 13.99 3.76
C ARG A 129 -14.07 15.43 3.37
N ILE A 130 -12.98 16.14 3.10
CA ILE A 130 -12.99 17.48 2.53
C ILE A 130 -12.66 17.34 1.05
N ARG A 131 -13.40 18.03 0.18
CA ARG A 131 -13.13 18.03 -1.25
C ARG A 131 -13.57 19.30 -1.94
N ASP A 132 -12.87 19.57 -3.02
CA ASP A 132 -13.32 20.42 -4.12
C ASP A 132 -13.27 19.58 -5.40
N ASP A 133 -14.44 19.38 -6.02
CA ASP A 133 -14.60 18.65 -7.27
C ASP A 133 -15.30 19.49 -8.36
N ALA A 134 -15.11 20.82 -8.34
CA ALA A 134 -15.57 21.73 -9.37
C ALA A 134 -15.17 21.25 -10.79
N PRO A 135 -16.12 21.17 -11.75
CA PRO A 135 -15.83 20.73 -13.10
C PRO A 135 -14.82 21.64 -13.81
N GLY A 136 -13.64 21.11 -14.16
CA GLY A 136 -12.57 21.88 -14.79
C GLY A 136 -11.61 22.56 -13.79
N GLY A 137 -11.86 22.40 -12.49
CA GLY A 137 -11.06 22.96 -11.40
C GLY A 137 -11.48 24.38 -10.99
N SER A 138 -11.19 24.70 -9.74
CA SER A 138 -11.44 25.97 -9.06
C SER A 138 -10.13 26.47 -8.41
N SER A 139 -10.14 27.72 -7.91
CA SER A 139 -9.10 28.17 -7.00
C SER A 139 -9.22 27.46 -5.65
N PHE A 140 -8.11 27.28 -4.95
CA PHE A 140 -8.06 26.61 -3.65
C PHE A 140 -8.47 27.54 -2.49
N GLU A 141 -9.56 28.29 -2.67
CA GLU A 141 -10.15 29.20 -1.68
C GLU A 141 -11.12 28.47 -0.74
N ASN A 142 -11.52 29.10 0.36
CA ASN A 142 -12.63 28.56 1.17
C ASN A 142 -13.97 28.71 0.43
N ALA A 143 -14.99 27.98 0.91
CA ALA A 143 -16.33 28.10 0.36
C ALA A 143 -16.87 29.53 0.47
N SER A 144 -17.49 29.99 -0.61
CA SER A 144 -18.25 31.24 -0.63
C SER A 144 -19.50 31.16 0.27
N GLU A 145 -20.06 29.97 0.43
CA GLU A 145 -21.11 29.69 1.40
C GLU A 145 -20.54 29.62 2.83
N GLY A 146 -20.82 30.65 3.64
CA GLY A 146 -20.44 30.69 5.05
C GLY A 146 -19.56 31.89 5.47
N GLY A 147 -19.12 32.71 4.51
CA GLY A 147 -18.33 33.91 4.81
C GLY A 147 -17.85 34.65 3.57
N ALA A 148 -16.83 35.50 3.75
CA ALA A 148 -16.08 36.03 2.62
C ALA A 148 -15.12 34.95 2.11
N THR A 149 -14.91 34.91 0.78
CA THR A 149 -13.84 34.09 0.20
C THR A 149 -12.48 34.64 0.60
N SER A 150 -11.53 33.73 0.77
CA SER A 150 -10.18 33.95 1.27
C SER A 150 -9.24 32.95 0.62
N VAL A 151 -8.17 33.46 0.03
CA VAL A 151 -7.08 32.68 -0.56
C VAL A 151 -6.18 32.05 0.51
N ASP A 152 -6.15 32.67 1.70
CA ASP A 152 -5.49 32.16 2.89
C ASP A 152 -6.55 31.65 3.86
N TRP A 153 -6.62 30.34 4.06
CA TRP A 153 -7.62 29.78 4.95
C TRP A 153 -7.21 28.43 5.53
N ARG A 154 -7.82 28.13 6.67
CA ARG A 154 -7.59 26.88 7.39
C ARG A 154 -8.58 25.81 6.92
N VAL A 155 -8.05 24.79 6.27
CA VAL A 155 -8.79 23.65 5.70
C VAL A 155 -9.32 22.76 6.82
N ALA A 156 -8.46 22.38 7.76
CA ALA A 156 -8.80 21.55 8.90
C ALA A 156 -7.85 21.81 10.07
N HIS A 157 -8.28 21.46 11.30
CA HIS A 157 -7.48 21.68 12.51
C HIS A 157 -7.84 20.67 13.60
N GLY A 158 -6.94 20.51 14.57
CA GLY A 158 -7.11 19.48 15.61
C GLY A 158 -6.97 18.07 15.04
N ILE A 159 -6.26 17.92 13.92
CA ILE A 159 -6.17 16.69 13.15
C ILE A 159 -5.16 15.78 13.82
N ALA A 160 -5.58 14.56 14.15
CA ALA A 160 -4.65 13.48 14.48
C ALA A 160 -4.09 12.90 13.19
N GLU A 161 -4.95 12.36 12.33
CA GLU A 161 -4.49 11.61 11.15
C GLU A 161 -5.11 12.16 9.86
N THR A 162 -4.35 12.12 8.76
CA THR A 162 -4.82 12.51 7.41
C THR A 162 -4.48 11.40 6.43
N ARG A 163 -5.37 11.12 5.49
CA ARG A 163 -5.14 10.12 4.44
C ARG A 163 -5.78 10.53 3.11
N ALA A 164 -5.32 9.84 2.07
CA ALA A 164 -5.82 10.00 0.70
C ALA A 164 -5.85 11.47 0.25
N TYR A 165 -4.84 12.25 0.66
CA TYR A 165 -4.76 13.66 0.31
C TYR A 165 -4.16 13.79 -1.09
N ARG A 166 -5.04 14.10 -2.03
CA ARG A 166 -4.74 14.23 -3.45
C ARG A 166 -5.16 15.59 -3.98
N MET A 167 -4.34 16.13 -4.87
CA MET A 167 -4.61 17.36 -5.59
C MET A 167 -4.37 17.15 -7.09
N ASN A 168 -5.21 17.75 -7.91
CA ASN A 168 -4.94 18.02 -9.31
C ASN A 168 -4.57 19.49 -9.41
N VAL A 169 -3.43 19.80 -10.04
CA VAL A 169 -2.92 21.16 -10.10
C VAL A 169 -2.70 21.57 -11.55
N SER A 170 -3.16 22.77 -11.88
CA SER A 170 -3.04 23.44 -13.17
C SER A 170 -2.96 24.96 -12.94
N GLY A 171 -2.80 25.74 -14.01
CA GLY A 171 -2.89 27.20 -13.93
C GLY A 171 -1.88 27.84 -12.97
N VAL A 172 -0.69 27.25 -12.82
CA VAL A 172 0.35 27.72 -11.90
C VAL A 172 0.87 29.08 -12.38
N ASN A 173 0.48 30.15 -11.70
CA ASN A 173 0.74 31.52 -12.14
C ASN A 173 2.10 32.07 -11.69
N ARG A 174 2.78 31.37 -10.77
CA ARG A 174 3.95 31.90 -10.07
C ARG A 174 5.22 31.18 -10.46
N THR A 175 6.26 31.99 -10.71
CA THR A 175 7.60 31.52 -11.05
C THR A 175 8.53 31.69 -9.86
N GLY A 176 9.48 30.76 -9.68
CA GLY A 176 10.45 30.82 -8.60
C GLY A 176 10.84 29.45 -8.04
N ASN A 177 11.79 29.45 -7.12
CA ASN A 177 12.21 28.24 -6.40
C ASN A 177 11.40 28.08 -5.10
N PHE A 178 11.49 26.87 -4.53
CA PHE A 178 11.09 26.58 -3.14
C PHE A 178 11.64 27.65 -2.17
N GLY A 179 10.80 28.10 -1.23
CA GLY A 179 11.14 29.20 -0.31
C GLY A 179 11.23 30.58 -0.98
N GLY A 180 10.63 30.71 -2.16
CA GLY A 180 10.47 31.98 -2.88
C GLY A 180 9.53 32.96 -2.15
N PRO A 181 9.16 34.07 -2.81
CA PRO A 181 8.27 35.06 -2.21
C PRO A 181 6.95 34.43 -1.74
N ALA A 182 6.32 35.07 -0.75
CA ALA A 182 5.12 34.55 -0.09
C ALA A 182 3.89 34.48 -0.99
N ASP A 183 3.98 34.94 -2.24
CA ASP A 183 2.89 35.02 -3.21
C ASP A 183 2.76 33.74 -4.06
N GLN A 184 3.05 32.57 -3.50
CA GLN A 184 2.95 31.27 -4.17
C GLN A 184 1.97 30.38 -3.42
N PHE A 185 1.19 29.59 -4.16
CA PHE A 185 0.32 28.59 -3.56
C PHE A 185 1.10 27.67 -2.63
N ARG A 186 0.63 27.57 -1.38
CA ARG A 186 1.26 26.77 -0.34
C ARG A 186 0.24 25.94 0.42
N VAL A 187 0.61 24.68 0.65
CA VAL A 187 -0.03 23.80 1.62
C VAL A 187 0.84 23.81 2.87
N ARG A 188 0.30 24.33 3.98
CA ARG A 188 1.00 24.41 5.27
C ARG A 188 0.36 23.46 6.26
N ILE A 189 1.20 22.64 6.88
CA ILE A 189 0.83 21.79 8.02
C ILE A 189 1.61 22.29 9.22
N ALA A 190 0.93 22.56 10.33
CA ALA A 190 1.59 23.06 11.52
C ALA A 190 1.03 22.46 12.80
N ASP A 191 1.92 22.20 13.75
CA ASP A 191 1.53 21.78 15.09
C ASP A 191 1.47 22.96 16.06
N SER A 192 0.97 22.67 17.26
CA SER A 192 0.89 23.66 18.34
C SER A 192 2.24 24.09 18.93
N ALA A 193 3.33 23.36 18.64
CA ALA A 193 4.68 23.68 19.08
C ALA A 193 5.42 24.62 18.11
N GLY A 194 4.84 24.87 16.93
CA GLY A 194 5.36 25.77 15.90
C GLY A 194 6.23 25.10 14.85
N ALA A 195 6.29 23.77 14.81
CA ALA A 195 6.90 23.05 13.69
C ALA A 195 5.98 23.13 12.48
N THR A 196 6.55 23.37 11.30
CA THR A 196 5.79 23.56 10.06
C THR A 196 6.35 22.71 8.94
N TRP A 197 5.48 21.94 8.29
CA TRP A 197 5.75 21.32 7.01
C TRP A 197 5.04 22.14 5.93
N THR A 198 5.73 22.49 4.84
CA THR A 198 5.19 23.34 3.78
C THR A 198 5.50 22.76 2.43
N MET A 199 4.49 22.63 1.58
CA MET A 199 4.64 22.36 0.15
C MET A 199 4.24 23.59 -0.65
N ASN A 200 4.99 23.94 -1.69
CA ASN A 200 4.63 24.99 -2.64
C ASN A 200 4.69 24.46 -4.09
N VAL A 201 3.99 25.16 -5.00
CA VAL A 201 4.03 24.88 -6.43
C VAL A 201 4.46 26.12 -7.20
N THR A 202 5.42 25.97 -8.11
CA THR A 202 5.87 27.03 -9.01
C THR A 202 6.08 26.52 -10.43
N HIS A 203 6.13 27.43 -11.39
CA HIS A 203 6.48 27.17 -12.78
C HIS A 203 7.86 27.75 -13.09
N ASP A 204 8.76 26.90 -13.57
CA ASP A 204 10.06 27.31 -14.12
C ASP A 204 9.98 27.26 -15.65
N SER A 205 9.68 28.41 -16.25
CA SER A 205 9.60 28.56 -17.71
C SER A 205 10.94 28.44 -18.44
N ALA A 206 12.07 28.56 -17.73
CA ALA A 206 13.39 28.37 -18.35
C ALA A 206 13.73 26.88 -18.48
N ASP A 207 13.38 26.10 -17.45
CA ASP A 207 13.53 24.65 -17.43
C ASP A 207 12.38 23.91 -18.14
N GLY A 208 11.23 24.57 -18.36
CA GLY A 208 10.02 23.96 -18.91
C GLY A 208 9.37 22.97 -17.94
N THR A 209 9.36 23.30 -16.64
CA THR A 209 8.90 22.38 -15.60
C THR A 209 8.07 23.08 -14.53
N TYR A 210 7.06 22.40 -14.00
CA TYR A 210 6.49 22.72 -12.70
C TYR A 210 7.40 22.16 -11.59
N LYS A 211 7.66 22.94 -10.54
CA LYS A 211 8.42 22.51 -9.36
C LYS A 211 7.47 22.40 -8.17
N ILE A 212 7.57 21.27 -7.46
CA ILE A 212 6.90 21.00 -6.20
C ILE A 212 7.98 21.01 -5.13
N GLY A 213 8.07 22.11 -4.39
CA GLY A 213 9.04 22.23 -3.33
C GLY A 213 8.43 21.86 -1.99
N VAL A 214 9.24 21.28 -1.09
CA VAL A 214 8.81 20.88 0.25
C VAL A 214 9.85 21.30 1.30
N GLU A 215 9.39 21.89 2.40
CA GLU A 215 10.12 21.97 3.68
C GLU A 215 9.45 21.07 4.71
N ASP A 216 10.25 20.31 5.44
CA ASP A 216 9.76 19.57 6.60
C ASP A 216 9.82 20.39 7.90
N GLY A 217 9.26 19.85 8.98
CA GLY A 217 9.28 20.49 10.30
C GLY A 217 10.68 20.65 10.91
N ALA A 218 11.72 20.07 10.31
CA ALA A 218 13.12 20.24 10.70
C ALA A 218 13.88 21.25 9.82
N GLY A 219 13.22 21.86 8.83
CA GLY A 219 13.82 22.80 7.87
C GLY A 219 14.60 22.13 6.73
N ARG A 220 14.46 20.81 6.53
CA ARG A 220 15.02 20.12 5.36
C ARG A 220 14.18 20.41 4.14
N GLN A 221 14.86 20.73 3.05
CA GLN A 221 14.24 21.09 1.79
C GLN A 221 14.41 20.00 0.75
N GLY A 222 13.38 19.81 -0.07
CA GLY A 222 13.40 18.93 -1.23
C GLY A 222 12.56 19.51 -2.36
N VAL A 223 12.80 19.03 -3.58
CA VAL A 223 12.05 19.47 -4.75
C VAL A 223 11.80 18.29 -5.68
N CYS A 224 10.62 18.26 -6.25
CA CYS A 224 10.22 17.38 -7.34
C CYS A 224 9.79 18.22 -8.53
N ALA A 225 9.87 17.66 -9.74
CA ALA A 225 9.58 18.38 -10.95
C ALA A 225 8.69 17.56 -11.87
N VAL A 226 7.84 18.27 -12.63
CA VAL A 226 6.98 17.73 -13.68
C VAL A 226 7.21 18.55 -14.93
N ASP A 227 7.25 17.93 -16.10
CA ASP A 227 7.34 18.66 -17.37
C ASP A 227 6.09 19.53 -17.57
N ASP A 228 6.25 20.75 -18.06
CA ASP A 228 5.14 21.72 -18.20
C ASP A 228 4.25 21.52 -19.44
N GLY A 229 4.53 20.47 -20.23
CA GLY A 229 3.77 20.08 -21.42
C GLY A 229 2.45 19.36 -21.13
N VAL A 230 1.91 19.48 -19.92
CA VAL A 230 0.67 18.85 -19.46
C VAL A 230 -0.36 19.90 -19.07
N ASP A 231 -1.65 19.61 -19.29
CA ASP A 231 -2.75 20.51 -18.93
C ASP A 231 -2.90 20.63 -17.39
N TYR A 232 -2.63 19.53 -16.68
CA TYR A 232 -2.62 19.43 -15.23
C TYR A 232 -1.70 18.28 -14.79
N PHE A 233 -1.30 18.26 -13.53
CA PHE A 233 -0.56 17.15 -12.93
C PHE A 233 -1.14 16.75 -11.58
N HIS A 234 -0.91 15.50 -11.20
CA HIS A 234 -1.39 14.94 -9.94
C HIS A 234 -0.34 15.06 -8.83
N VAL A 235 -0.76 15.47 -7.64
CA VAL A 235 0.04 15.42 -6.41
C VAL A 235 -0.71 14.57 -5.39
N ASP A 236 -0.20 13.38 -5.07
CA ASP A 236 -0.69 12.56 -3.97
C ASP A 236 0.23 12.78 -2.78
N LEU A 237 -0.19 13.66 -1.86
CA LEU A 237 0.63 14.15 -0.77
C LEU A 237 0.89 13.04 0.24
N THR A 238 -0.15 12.31 0.62
CA THR A 238 -0.04 11.22 1.61
C THR A 238 0.67 9.99 1.03
N ALA A 239 0.56 9.73 -0.28
CA ALA A 239 1.33 8.66 -0.93
C ALA A 239 2.77 9.07 -1.31
N GLY A 240 3.11 10.37 -1.22
CA GLY A 240 4.42 10.88 -1.62
C GLY A 240 4.69 10.76 -3.12
N LEU A 241 3.68 10.99 -3.96
CA LEU A 241 3.76 10.84 -5.42
C LEU A 241 3.46 12.16 -6.14
N VAL A 242 4.21 12.42 -7.23
CA VAL A 242 3.89 13.46 -8.21
C VAL A 242 3.79 12.81 -9.58
N ASP A 243 2.63 12.95 -10.22
CA ASP A 243 2.27 12.30 -11.49
C ASP A 243 2.57 10.79 -11.50
N GLY A 244 2.24 10.12 -10.39
CA GLY A 244 2.50 8.69 -10.15
C GLY A 244 3.96 8.32 -9.88
N THR A 245 4.88 9.28 -9.93
CA THR A 245 6.31 9.05 -9.65
C THR A 245 6.63 9.36 -8.18
N PRO A 246 7.37 8.50 -7.47
CA PRO A 246 7.78 8.77 -6.09
C PRO A 246 8.57 10.07 -5.97
N CYS A 247 8.15 10.92 -5.04
CA CYS A 247 8.78 12.17 -4.69
C CYS A 247 9.24 12.09 -3.23
N PRO A 248 10.52 11.75 -2.96
CA PRO A 248 11.00 11.58 -1.58
C PRO A 248 10.88 12.84 -0.71
N ALA A 249 10.77 14.02 -1.32
CA ALA A 249 10.55 15.27 -0.61
C ALA A 249 9.13 15.37 -0.02
N LEU A 250 8.13 14.70 -0.60
CA LEU A 250 6.73 14.71 -0.15
C LEU A 250 6.48 13.71 1.00
N SER A 251 7.39 13.62 1.97
CA SER A 251 7.12 12.90 3.21
C SER A 251 6.11 13.71 4.04
N PHE A 252 4.82 13.41 3.87
CA PHE A 252 3.71 14.20 4.39
C PHE A 252 3.84 14.45 5.90
N GLY A 253 3.83 15.73 6.29
CA GLY A 253 3.86 16.13 7.71
C GLY A 253 5.13 15.77 8.46
N GLU A 254 6.22 15.38 7.77
CA GLU A 254 7.47 14.99 8.44
C GLU A 254 7.97 16.11 9.36
N GLY A 255 8.26 15.77 10.62
CA GLY A 255 8.72 16.72 11.63
C GLY A 255 7.62 17.57 12.30
N VAL A 256 6.34 17.34 11.97
CA VAL A 256 5.19 17.96 12.62
C VAL A 256 4.52 16.95 13.55
N SER A 257 4.16 17.37 14.77
CA SER A 257 3.50 16.50 15.75
C SER A 257 1.97 16.63 15.71
N GLU A 258 1.28 15.55 16.04
CA GLU A 258 -0.17 15.59 16.25
C GLU A 258 -0.53 16.25 17.60
N PRO A 259 -1.67 16.96 17.70
CA PRO A 259 -2.55 17.33 16.61
C PRO A 259 -2.00 18.52 15.80
N TYR A 260 -2.32 18.56 14.51
CA TYR A 260 -1.90 19.62 13.59
C TYR A 260 -3.10 20.29 12.88
N GLU A 261 -2.81 21.38 12.18
CA GLU A 261 -3.71 22.03 11.23
C GLU A 261 -3.19 21.90 9.80
N ILE A 262 -4.10 21.91 8.83
CA ILE A 262 -3.81 22.05 7.40
C ILE A 262 -4.41 23.38 6.95
N ALA A 263 -3.60 24.19 6.26
CA ALA A 263 -4.01 25.47 5.69
C ALA A 263 -3.53 25.61 4.23
N TYR A 264 -4.32 26.35 3.45
CA TYR A 264 -3.90 26.86 2.16
C TYR A 264 -3.53 28.33 2.30
N GLU A 265 -2.47 28.72 1.59
CA GLU A 265 -2.02 30.09 1.43
C GLU A 265 -1.92 30.39 -0.06
N GLU A 266 -2.36 31.57 -0.48
CA GLU A 266 -2.39 32.01 -1.90
C GLU A 266 -3.11 30.99 -2.81
N GLY A 267 -4.30 30.54 -2.38
CA GLY A 267 -5.11 29.53 -3.07
C GLY A 267 -5.51 29.86 -4.52
N ASP A 268 -5.46 31.12 -4.93
CA ASP A 268 -5.76 31.60 -6.29
C ASP A 268 -4.57 31.52 -7.26
N GLU A 269 -3.38 31.16 -6.78
CA GLU A 269 -2.18 31.01 -7.61
C GLU A 269 -2.11 29.70 -8.38
N VAL A 270 -3.05 28.80 -8.12
CA VAL A 270 -3.27 27.54 -8.83
C VAL A 270 -4.75 27.31 -9.07
N THR A 271 -5.07 26.44 -10.02
CA THR A 271 -6.43 25.97 -10.28
C THR A 271 -6.46 24.45 -10.28
N GLY A 272 -7.51 23.85 -9.74
CA GLY A 272 -7.64 22.40 -9.78
C GLY A 272 -8.70 21.85 -8.83
N ASN A 273 -8.47 20.63 -8.38
CA ASN A 273 -9.37 19.91 -7.49
C ASN A 273 -8.56 19.26 -6.39
N TYR A 274 -9.17 19.01 -5.25
CA TYR A 274 -8.51 18.26 -4.18
C TYR A 274 -9.49 17.43 -3.39
N SER A 275 -8.98 16.39 -2.75
CA SER A 275 -9.71 15.65 -1.74
C SER A 275 -8.74 15.15 -0.68
N LEU A 276 -9.19 15.18 0.58
CA LEU A 276 -8.48 14.60 1.71
C LEU A 276 -9.50 14.05 2.71
N ILE A 277 -9.06 13.07 3.50
CA ILE A 277 -9.84 12.54 4.61
C ILE A 277 -9.02 12.73 5.88
N VAL A 278 -9.63 13.33 6.88
CA VAL A 278 -9.04 13.58 8.20
C VAL A 278 -9.79 12.77 9.25
N GLY A 279 -9.06 12.24 10.24
CA GLY A 279 -9.64 11.51 11.37
C GLY A 279 -10.45 12.44 12.29
N GLU A 280 -11.52 11.89 12.90
CA GLU A 280 -12.45 12.51 13.87
C GLU A 280 -12.73 14.01 13.72
N ASP A 281 -13.98 14.37 13.34
CA ASP A 281 -14.56 15.73 13.37
C ASP A 281 -13.52 16.85 13.24
N ALA A 282 -12.91 16.94 12.06
CA ALA A 282 -12.28 18.19 11.62
C ALA A 282 -13.38 19.24 11.62
N THR A 283 -13.48 19.92 12.75
CA THR A 283 -14.55 20.83 13.12
C THR A 283 -14.83 21.72 11.94
N SER A 284 -16.10 21.79 11.55
CA SER A 284 -16.63 22.70 10.54
C SER A 284 -16.28 24.13 10.95
N ASN A 285 -15.06 24.56 10.64
CA ASN A 285 -14.75 25.96 10.45
C ASN A 285 -15.81 26.38 9.42
N GLY A 286 -16.63 27.40 9.68
CA GLY A 286 -17.75 27.83 8.81
C GLY A 286 -17.37 28.21 7.37
N ASN A 287 -16.18 27.85 6.94
CA ASN A 287 -15.54 27.88 5.64
C ASN A 287 -15.92 26.69 4.73
N LEU A 288 -16.57 25.64 5.26
CA LEU A 288 -16.94 24.44 4.49
C LEU A 288 -18.41 24.05 4.75
N PRO A 289 -19.30 24.11 3.73
CA PRO A 289 -20.64 23.55 3.81
C PRO A 289 -20.62 22.02 3.85
N SER A 290 -21.76 21.41 4.20
CA SER A 290 -21.90 19.94 4.30
C SER A 290 -22.23 19.24 2.97
N SER A 291 -22.26 20.00 1.87
CA SER A 291 -22.58 19.51 0.52
C SER A 291 -22.03 20.46 -0.54
N SER A 292 -21.84 19.97 -1.76
CA SER A 292 -21.41 20.80 -2.90
C SER A 292 -22.46 21.86 -3.25
N THR A 293 -22.06 23.12 -3.25
CA THR A 293 -22.86 24.23 -3.77
C THR A 293 -22.04 24.96 -4.84
N GLY A 294 -22.38 24.79 -6.12
CA GLY A 294 -21.60 25.39 -7.20
C GLY A 294 -20.19 24.81 -7.29
N ASP A 295 -19.19 25.69 -7.33
CA ASP A 295 -17.76 25.33 -7.42
C ASP A 295 -17.06 25.45 -6.05
N ASP A 296 -17.81 25.53 -4.95
CA ASP A 296 -17.25 25.65 -3.60
C ASP A 296 -16.75 24.29 -3.06
N PRO A 297 -15.65 24.29 -2.27
CA PRO A 297 -15.26 23.13 -1.50
C PRO A 297 -16.28 22.82 -0.39
N TYR A 298 -16.34 21.56 0.03
CA TYR A 298 -17.28 21.09 1.04
C TYR A 298 -16.73 19.90 1.82
N ALA A 299 -17.41 19.60 2.93
CA ALA A 299 -17.07 18.49 3.82
C ALA A 299 -18.25 17.51 3.96
N THR A 300 -17.97 16.22 3.90
CA THR A 300 -18.97 15.15 4.16
C THR A 300 -18.43 14.16 5.18
N PRO A 301 -19.30 13.47 5.93
CA PRO A 301 -18.89 12.31 6.71
C PRO A 301 -18.11 11.29 5.87
N ALA A 302 -17.15 10.62 6.50
CA ALA A 302 -16.36 9.55 5.89
C ALA A 302 -16.00 8.48 6.92
N ILE A 303 -15.71 7.28 6.44
CA ILE A 303 -14.98 6.26 7.21
C ILE A 303 -13.50 6.58 7.05
N TYR A 304 -12.77 6.76 8.15
CA TYR A 304 -11.32 6.89 8.14
C TYR A 304 -10.70 5.50 7.97
N ALA A 305 -10.90 4.60 8.94
CA ALA A 305 -10.42 3.24 8.91
C ALA A 305 -11.47 2.26 9.41
N ALA A 306 -11.28 0.98 9.13
CA ALA A 306 -12.09 -0.09 9.71
C ALA A 306 -11.25 -1.36 9.88
N ASN A 307 -11.61 -2.17 10.86
CA ASN A 307 -11.01 -3.48 11.08
C ASN A 307 -11.84 -4.57 10.38
N VAL A 308 -11.16 -5.48 9.67
CA VAL A 308 -11.78 -6.72 9.18
C VAL A 308 -11.00 -7.92 9.68
N THR A 309 -11.71 -8.97 10.07
CA THR A 309 -11.10 -10.24 10.47
C THR A 309 -11.01 -11.15 9.26
N TYR A 310 -9.79 -11.44 8.85
CA TYR A 310 -9.45 -12.36 7.78
C TYR A 310 -9.15 -13.74 8.35
N ARG A 311 -9.79 -14.77 7.81
CA ARG A 311 -9.50 -16.17 8.12
C ARG A 311 -9.25 -16.98 6.86
N TYR A 312 -8.18 -17.77 6.89
CA TYR A 312 -7.76 -18.70 5.87
C TYR A 312 -7.65 -20.11 6.46
N ASP A 313 -8.40 -21.06 5.91
CA ASP A 313 -8.37 -22.48 6.27
C ASP A 313 -7.98 -23.29 5.02
N GLY A 314 -6.72 -23.69 4.95
CA GLY A 314 -6.17 -24.56 3.93
C GLY A 314 -5.80 -25.93 4.49
N ALA A 315 -5.44 -26.87 3.62
CA ALA A 315 -5.14 -28.26 4.00
C ALA A 315 -4.02 -28.42 5.06
N LYS A 316 -3.11 -27.44 5.15
CA LYS A 316 -1.94 -27.48 6.06
C LYS A 316 -1.81 -26.27 6.97
N LEU A 317 -2.59 -25.20 6.73
CA LEU A 317 -2.46 -23.93 7.43
C LEU A 317 -3.84 -23.39 7.78
N ARG A 318 -4.00 -23.03 9.05
CA ARG A 318 -5.09 -22.19 9.52
C ARG A 318 -4.51 -20.90 10.03
N TYR A 319 -4.99 -19.79 9.50
CA TYR A 319 -4.50 -18.47 9.81
C TYR A 319 -5.69 -17.54 10.00
N GLU A 320 -5.67 -16.75 11.08
CA GLU A 320 -6.70 -15.77 11.38
C GLU A 320 -6.01 -14.52 11.90
N THR A 321 -6.41 -13.35 11.40
CA THR A 321 -5.85 -12.07 11.81
C THR A 321 -6.85 -10.94 11.59
N THR A 322 -6.75 -9.90 12.40
CA THR A 322 -7.49 -8.65 12.20
C THR A 322 -6.59 -7.68 11.43
N ILE A 323 -7.14 -7.09 10.38
CA ILE A 323 -6.47 -6.14 9.49
C ILE A 323 -7.14 -4.79 9.69
N ARG A 324 -6.39 -3.77 10.13
CA ARG A 324 -6.83 -2.37 10.07
C ARG A 324 -6.64 -1.89 8.63
N VAL A 325 -7.71 -1.37 8.03
CA VAL A 325 -7.72 -0.90 6.65
C VAL A 325 -7.96 0.60 6.65
N ALA A 326 -6.90 1.37 6.37
CA ALA A 326 -6.91 2.83 6.25
C ALA A 326 -6.35 3.23 4.87
N PRO A 327 -7.17 3.23 3.80
CA PRO A 327 -6.66 3.38 2.45
C PRO A 327 -6.07 4.78 2.21
N GLY A 328 -4.84 4.83 1.72
CA GLY A 328 -4.12 6.09 1.42
C GLY A 328 -3.54 6.80 2.65
N GLU A 329 -3.46 6.14 3.81
CA GLU A 329 -2.74 6.64 4.96
C GLU A 329 -1.23 6.73 4.64
N PRO A 330 -0.52 7.81 5.06
CA PRO A 330 0.91 7.95 4.82
C PRO A 330 1.69 6.83 5.52
N ARG A 331 2.77 6.35 4.87
CA ARG A 331 3.62 5.24 5.35
C ARG A 331 4.97 5.69 5.86
#